data_AF-A0A8B7PF03-F1
#
_entry.id   AF-A0A8B7PF03-F1
#
_cell.length_a   1.000
_cell.length_b   1.000
_cell.length_c   1.000
_cell.angle_alpha   90.00
_cell.angle_beta   90.00
_cell.angle_gamma   90.00
#
_symmetry.space_group_name_H-M   'P 1'
#
loop_
_entity.id
_entity.type
_entity.pdbx_description
1 polymer ?
#
loop_
_entity_poly.entity_id
_entity_poly.type
_entity_poly.pdbx_seq_one_letter_code
_entity_poly.pdbx_strand_id
1 'polypeptide(L)'
;MSIMTHFKPVQVLADPLYAKLDEISRCLHFDDFLLNYQKENLIPALIDNSHKKLRKKVLWFSPMQPRSEHNYFGNVSFIIKWESVLKNFGPNLYLLDQAIFNRRSFTRVVLTRDKYDELTEVDLHSEGSPLLKSESGYSHATECMNRVNQGPHELQIAIEVDEDDMKPFFYDFKICSNNHSEANSIYKGPDADEAYSTFESFKCYKYNTKLKKKCPYQYTLDVCQEALEHNV
;
A
#
# COMPACT_ATOMS: atom_id res chain seq x y z
N MET A 1 16.24 9.89 -16.25
CA MET A 1 16.73 9.86 -14.84
C MET A 1 15.87 8.89 -14.04
N SER A 2 16.47 7.97 -13.28
CA SER A 2 15.69 7.06 -12.41
C SER A 2 15.07 7.88 -11.28
N ILE A 3 13.74 8.04 -11.27
CA ILE A 3 13.05 8.69 -10.15
C ILE A 3 13.12 7.71 -8.97
N MET A 4 14.20 7.76 -8.19
CA MET A 4 14.24 7.06 -6.91
C MET A 4 13.30 7.82 -5.95
N THR A 5 12.29 7.13 -5.44
CA THR A 5 11.46 7.66 -4.37
C THR A 5 12.33 7.87 -3.14
N HIS A 6 12.57 9.13 -2.79
CA HIS A 6 13.32 9.51 -1.60
C HIS A 6 12.36 9.70 -0.44
N PHE A 7 12.34 8.73 0.47
CA PHE A 7 11.66 8.86 1.75
C PHE A 7 12.35 9.92 2.62
N LYS A 8 11.62 10.51 3.56
CA LYS A 8 12.06 11.59 4.45
C LYS A 8 11.40 11.44 5.82
N PRO A 9 11.93 12.06 6.87
CA PRO A 9 11.23 12.16 8.15
C PRO A 9 9.80 12.69 7.96
N VAL A 10 8.86 12.15 8.73
CA VAL A 10 7.45 12.53 8.67
C VAL A 10 7.27 13.98 9.12
N GLN A 11 6.47 14.73 8.37
CA GLN A 11 5.97 16.04 8.71
C GLN A 11 4.44 16.00 8.83
N VAL A 12 3.88 16.94 9.59
CA VAL A 12 2.42 17.13 9.68
C VAL A 12 1.88 17.44 8.27
N LEU A 13 0.79 16.79 7.90
CA LEU A 13 0.13 17.01 6.61
C LEU A 13 -0.56 18.38 6.62
N ALA A 14 -0.32 19.18 5.58
CA ALA A 14 -1.01 20.46 5.40
C ALA A 14 -2.33 20.25 4.64
N ASP A 15 -3.41 20.85 5.16
CA ASP A 15 -4.77 20.80 4.63
C ASP A 15 -5.24 19.40 4.18
N PRO A 16 -5.20 18.39 5.08
CA PRO A 16 -5.59 17.04 4.72
C PRO A 16 -7.11 16.88 4.54
N LEU A 17 -7.50 16.05 3.57
CA LEU A 17 -8.84 15.47 3.52
C LEU A 17 -8.80 14.05 4.07
N TYR A 18 -9.88 13.65 4.75
CA TYR A 18 -9.96 12.35 5.43
C TYR A 18 -11.11 11.49 4.89
N ALA A 19 -10.88 10.19 4.84
CA ALA A 19 -11.91 9.17 4.61
C ALA A 19 -11.87 8.10 5.71
N LYS A 20 -13.00 7.42 5.90
CA LYS A 20 -13.14 6.37 6.92
C LYS A 20 -12.22 5.18 6.62
N LEU A 21 -11.57 4.65 7.67
CA LEU A 21 -10.72 3.46 7.59
C LEU A 21 -11.43 2.26 8.24
N ASP A 22 -12.24 1.56 7.44
CA ASP A 22 -12.92 0.34 7.87
C ASP A 22 -12.13 -0.93 7.53
N GLU A 23 -11.59 -0.97 6.32
CA GLU A 23 -10.87 -2.12 5.77
C GLU A 23 -9.52 -1.68 5.21
N ILE A 24 -8.52 -2.53 5.39
CA ILE A 24 -7.21 -2.41 4.75
C ILE A 24 -7.03 -3.59 3.80
N SER A 25 -6.21 -3.38 2.77
CA SER A 25 -5.88 -4.41 1.80
C SER A 25 -4.38 -4.52 1.55
N ARG A 26 -3.92 -5.76 1.36
CA ARG A 26 -2.63 -6.07 0.77
C ARG A 26 -2.89 -6.51 -0.66
N CYS A 27 -2.55 -5.64 -1.59
CA CYS A 27 -2.70 -5.88 -3.01
C CYS A 27 -1.44 -6.54 -3.58
N LEU A 28 -1.61 -7.68 -4.26
CA LEU A 28 -0.54 -8.42 -4.91
C LEU A 28 -0.80 -8.52 -6.41
N HIS A 29 0.29 -8.66 -7.16
CA HIS A 29 0.18 -9.18 -8.52
C HIS A 29 -0.30 -10.63 -8.51
N PHE A 30 -0.94 -11.04 -9.61
CA PHE A 30 -1.55 -12.37 -9.72
C PHE A 30 -0.55 -13.53 -9.50
N ASP A 31 0.69 -13.40 -9.99
CA ASP A 31 1.75 -14.38 -9.75
C ASP A 31 2.13 -14.53 -8.27
N ASP A 32 2.33 -13.40 -7.59
CA ASP A 32 2.62 -13.39 -6.16
C ASP A 32 1.43 -13.91 -5.37
N PHE A 33 0.20 -13.54 -5.75
CA PHE A 33 -1.01 -14.05 -5.15
C PHE A 33 -1.04 -15.58 -5.16
N LEU A 34 -0.86 -16.21 -6.33
CA LEU A 34 -0.86 -17.67 -6.45
C LEU A 34 0.18 -18.32 -5.54
N LEU A 35 1.39 -17.75 -5.48
CA LEU A 35 2.45 -18.26 -4.62
C LEU A 35 2.08 -18.18 -3.13
N ASN A 36 1.45 -17.09 -2.69
CA ASN A 36 1.02 -16.91 -1.30
C ASN A 36 -0.18 -17.83 -0.99
N TYR A 37 -1.11 -17.97 -1.93
CA TYR A 37 -2.29 -18.82 -1.79
C TYR A 37 -1.93 -20.30 -1.69
N GLN A 38 -1.07 -20.81 -2.58
CA GLN A 38 -0.59 -22.20 -2.53
C GLN A 38 0.17 -22.54 -1.25
N LYS A 39 0.81 -21.55 -0.62
CA LYS A 39 1.53 -21.71 0.64
C LYS A 39 0.64 -21.47 1.87
N GLU A 40 -0.59 -21.04 1.65
CA GLU A 40 -1.54 -20.60 2.68
C GLU A 40 -0.89 -19.61 3.65
N ASN A 41 -0.09 -18.69 3.11
CA ASN A 41 0.71 -17.78 3.90
C ASN A 41 1.06 -16.49 3.14
N LEU A 42 0.95 -15.36 3.82
CA LEU A 42 1.42 -14.08 3.30
C LEU A 42 2.91 -13.92 3.61
N ILE A 43 3.73 -13.73 2.58
CA ILE A 43 5.19 -13.64 2.71
C ILE A 43 5.57 -12.24 3.23
N PRO A 44 6.14 -12.12 4.46
CA PRO A 44 6.57 -10.85 4.99
C PRO A 44 7.95 -10.45 4.42
N ALA A 45 8.21 -9.15 4.41
CA ALA A 45 9.45 -8.58 3.88
C ALA A 45 10.14 -7.70 4.92
N LEU A 46 11.46 -7.61 4.85
CA LEU A 46 12.20 -6.57 5.59
C LEU A 46 11.88 -5.21 4.98
N ILE A 47 11.87 -4.17 5.81
CA ILE A 47 11.85 -2.79 5.32
C ILE A 47 13.28 -2.44 4.87
N ASP A 48 13.51 -2.44 3.56
CA ASP A 48 14.82 -2.19 2.93
C ASP A 48 14.99 -0.75 2.42
N ASN A 49 13.89 0.01 2.34
CA ASN A 49 13.82 1.33 1.72
C ASN A 49 13.30 2.43 2.67
N SER A 50 13.61 2.33 3.97
CA SER A 50 13.26 3.34 4.98
C SER A 50 14.51 3.90 5.66
N HIS A 51 14.39 5.11 6.19
CA HIS A 51 15.38 5.70 7.10
C HIS A 51 15.36 5.05 8.49
N LYS A 52 14.28 4.34 8.81
CA LYS A 52 14.09 3.63 10.06
C LYS A 52 14.23 2.13 9.81
N LYS A 53 14.95 1.45 10.71
CA LYS A 53 15.04 -0.01 10.70
C LYS A 53 14.07 -0.56 11.72
N LEU A 54 13.27 -1.54 11.31
CA LEU A 54 12.47 -2.33 12.22
C LEU A 54 13.20 -3.61 12.60
N ARG A 55 12.81 -4.18 13.75
CA ARG A 55 13.39 -5.44 14.24
C ARG A 55 12.81 -6.64 13.50
N LYS A 56 11.54 -6.55 13.09
CA LYS A 56 10.79 -7.65 12.47
C LYS A 56 10.54 -7.42 10.98
N LYS A 57 10.16 -8.50 10.30
CA LYS A 57 9.60 -8.43 8.94
C LYS A 57 8.18 -7.87 9.03
N VAL A 58 7.71 -7.29 7.93
CA VAL A 58 6.39 -6.67 7.86
C VAL A 58 5.58 -7.15 6.68
N LEU A 59 4.26 -7.07 6.82
CA LEU A 59 3.34 -7.05 5.71
C LEU A 59 2.89 -5.62 5.44
N TRP A 60 3.08 -5.17 4.20
CA TRP A 60 2.54 -3.89 3.74
C TRP A 60 1.07 -4.02 3.36
N PHE A 61 0.27 -3.07 3.87
CA PHE A 61 -1.14 -2.84 3.57
C PHE A 61 -1.36 -1.36 3.24
N SER A 62 -2.51 -1.07 2.65
CA SER A 62 -3.05 0.28 2.50
C SER A 62 -4.53 0.27 2.86
N PRO A 63 -5.17 1.42 3.11
CA PRO A 63 -6.62 1.51 3.08
C PRO A 63 -7.21 0.88 1.80
N MET A 64 -8.35 0.21 1.92
CA MET A 64 -8.98 -0.45 0.78
C MET A 64 -9.39 0.59 -0.28
N GLN A 65 -9.02 0.32 -1.54
CA GLN A 65 -9.43 1.12 -2.69
C GLN A 65 -10.62 0.47 -3.42
N PRO A 66 -11.44 1.24 -4.16
CA PRO A 66 -12.49 0.70 -5.00
C PRO A 66 -11.94 -0.30 -6.03
N ARG A 67 -12.54 -1.50 -6.11
CA ARG A 67 -12.08 -2.59 -6.98
C ARG A 67 -12.15 -2.27 -8.48
N SER A 68 -13.07 -1.39 -8.87
CA SER A 68 -13.27 -0.97 -10.26
C SER A 68 -12.22 0.04 -10.73
N GLU A 69 -11.60 0.78 -9.80
CA GLU A 69 -10.53 1.72 -10.12
C GLU A 69 -9.21 0.98 -10.36
N HIS A 70 -8.34 1.61 -11.15
CA HIS A 70 -7.03 1.04 -11.45
C HIS A 70 -6.18 0.95 -10.18
N ASN A 71 -5.90 -0.28 -9.75
CA ASN A 71 -5.08 -0.54 -8.58
C ASN A 71 -3.61 -0.65 -8.98
N TYR A 72 -2.79 0.31 -8.56
CA TYR A 72 -1.37 0.37 -8.91
C TYR A 72 -0.52 -0.81 -8.38
N PHE A 73 -0.97 -1.48 -7.32
CA PHE A 73 -0.23 -2.52 -6.62
C PHE A 73 -0.40 -3.91 -7.21
N GLY A 74 -1.53 -4.18 -7.88
CA GLY A 74 -1.72 -5.42 -8.60
C GLY A 74 -3.17 -5.82 -8.80
N ASN A 75 -3.37 -7.12 -8.92
CA ASN A 75 -4.59 -7.73 -9.41
C ASN A 75 -5.51 -8.23 -8.29
N VAL A 76 -4.96 -8.63 -7.15
CA VAL A 76 -5.72 -9.33 -6.11
C VAL A 76 -5.45 -8.70 -4.75
N SER A 77 -6.51 -8.44 -3.99
CA SER A 77 -6.45 -7.91 -2.64
C SER A 77 -6.76 -9.00 -1.61
N PHE A 78 -5.91 -9.14 -0.60
CA PHE A 78 -6.29 -9.71 0.69
C PHE A 78 -6.83 -8.58 1.57
N ILE A 79 -8.11 -8.64 1.92
CA ILE A 79 -8.83 -7.58 2.64
C ILE A 79 -9.15 -8.03 4.06
N ILE A 80 -8.96 -7.14 5.02
CA ILE A 80 -9.33 -7.38 6.41
C ILE A 80 -9.82 -6.10 7.08
N LYS A 81 -10.71 -6.26 8.06
CA LYS A 81 -11.19 -5.16 8.89
C LYS A 81 -10.05 -4.60 9.74
N TRP A 82 -9.96 -3.27 9.77
CA TRP A 82 -8.95 -2.55 10.55
C TRP A 82 -9.02 -2.88 12.04
N GLU A 83 -10.22 -2.99 12.61
CA GLU A 83 -10.41 -3.36 14.01
C GLU A 83 -9.86 -4.76 14.34
N SER A 84 -10.08 -5.73 13.45
CA SER A 84 -9.53 -7.08 13.59
C SER A 84 -8.01 -7.06 13.59
N VAL A 85 -7.40 -6.20 12.78
CA VAL A 85 -5.96 -6.02 12.71
C VAL A 85 -5.42 -5.46 14.03
N LEU A 86 -6.00 -4.38 14.55
CA LEU A 86 -5.59 -3.79 15.84
C LEU A 86 -5.67 -4.79 17.00
N LYS A 87 -6.72 -5.62 17.01
CA LYS A 87 -6.92 -6.66 18.04
C LYS A 87 -5.81 -7.72 18.01
N ASN A 88 -5.35 -8.10 16.81
CA ASN A 88 -4.39 -9.19 16.65
C ASN A 88 -2.93 -8.73 16.66
N PHE A 89 -2.62 -7.58 16.08
CA PHE A 89 -1.24 -7.11 15.85
C PHE A 89 -0.80 -5.98 16.77
N GLY A 90 -1.63 -5.65 17.76
CA GLY A 90 -1.34 -4.65 18.78
C GLY A 90 -1.82 -3.26 18.39
N PRO A 91 -1.87 -2.34 19.37
CA PRO A 91 -2.43 -1.00 19.16
C PRO A 91 -1.35 0.04 18.81
N ASN A 92 -0.06 -0.28 18.90
CA ASN A 92 1.00 0.71 18.82
C ASN A 92 1.23 1.09 17.36
N LEU A 93 1.09 2.37 17.06
CA LEU A 93 1.26 2.95 15.75
C LEU A 93 2.40 3.96 15.77
N TYR A 94 3.40 3.75 14.94
CA TYR A 94 4.55 4.64 14.84
C TYR A 94 4.77 5.15 13.42
N LEU A 95 5.22 6.39 13.30
CA LEU A 95 5.63 7.03 12.05
C LEU A 95 6.98 6.49 11.57
N LEU A 96 7.04 6.01 10.33
CA LEU A 96 8.29 5.58 9.70
C LEU A 96 8.91 6.73 8.91
N ASP A 97 8.22 7.16 7.85
CA ASP A 97 8.67 8.19 6.92
C ASP A 97 7.56 8.62 5.97
N GLN A 98 7.86 9.64 5.17
CA GLN A 98 7.02 10.17 4.10
C GLN A 98 7.78 10.23 2.78
N ALA A 99 7.06 10.13 1.68
CA ALA A 99 7.61 10.39 0.36
C ALA A 99 6.62 11.14 -0.53
N ILE A 100 7.16 11.77 -1.56
CA ILE A 100 6.37 12.32 -2.66
C ILE A 100 6.91 11.70 -3.94
N PHE A 101 6.01 11.11 -4.72
CA PHE A 101 6.32 10.55 -6.03
C PHE A 101 5.30 11.06 -7.03
N ASN A 102 5.78 11.84 -8.01
CA ASN A 102 4.93 12.62 -8.91
C ASN A 102 4.00 13.56 -8.12
N ARG A 103 2.68 13.49 -8.33
CA ARG A 103 1.65 14.26 -7.60
C ARG A 103 1.10 13.54 -6.37
N ARG A 104 1.60 12.33 -6.06
CA ARG A 104 1.13 11.51 -4.95
C ARG A 104 2.09 11.60 -3.79
N SER A 105 1.55 11.77 -2.59
CA SER A 105 2.31 11.73 -1.36
C SER A 105 1.95 10.47 -0.57
N PHE A 106 2.87 10.02 0.27
CA PHE A 106 2.73 8.80 1.04
C PHE A 106 3.18 9.07 2.47
N THR A 107 2.43 8.61 3.45
CA THR A 107 2.92 8.44 4.82
C THR A 107 2.95 6.95 5.14
N ARG A 108 4.09 6.48 5.63
CA ARG A 108 4.27 5.09 6.06
C ARG A 108 4.27 5.02 7.57
N VAL A 109 3.46 4.11 8.11
CA VAL A 109 3.36 3.83 9.54
C VAL A 109 3.65 2.35 9.79
N VAL A 110 4.10 2.02 10.99
CA VAL A 110 4.19 0.65 11.48
C VAL A 110 3.15 0.41 12.55
N LEU A 111 2.45 -0.72 12.45
CA LEU A 111 1.60 -1.28 13.50
C LEU A 111 2.33 -2.45 14.14
N THR A 112 2.41 -2.46 15.47
CA THR A 112 3.15 -3.48 16.20
C THR A 112 2.61 -3.70 17.62
N ARG A 113 2.92 -4.88 18.18
CA ARG A 113 2.73 -5.19 19.61
C ARG A 113 3.88 -4.63 20.46
N ASP A 114 5.05 -4.44 19.85
CA ASP A 114 6.25 -3.99 20.52
C ASP A 114 6.21 -2.47 20.76
N LYS A 115 6.98 -2.00 21.74
CA LYS A 115 7.19 -0.57 21.97
C LYS A 115 8.51 -0.14 21.35
N TYR A 116 8.46 0.98 20.63
CA TYR A 116 9.63 1.61 20.01
C TYR A 116 9.83 3.01 20.60
N ASP A 117 10.81 3.15 21.50
CA ASP A 117 11.10 4.42 22.17
C ASP A 117 11.73 5.45 21.20
N GLU A 118 12.34 4.98 20.10
CA GLU A 118 13.02 5.79 19.09
C GLU A 118 12.14 6.25 17.93
N LEU A 119 10.89 5.76 17.88
CA LEU A 119 9.92 6.11 16.85
C LEU A 119 8.86 7.05 17.41
N THR A 120 8.41 7.98 16.57
CA THR A 120 7.35 8.90 16.94
C THR A 120 6.01 8.19 16.84
N GLU A 121 5.25 8.15 17.93
CA GLU A 121 3.88 7.63 17.91
C GLU A 121 2.99 8.46 16.97
N VAL A 122 2.06 7.79 16.31
CA VAL A 122 1.04 8.48 15.51
C VAL A 122 0.08 9.18 16.46
N ASP A 123 0.03 10.50 16.39
CA ASP A 123 -1.00 11.28 17.09
C ASP A 123 -2.35 11.06 16.40
N LEU A 124 -3.27 10.36 17.06
CA LEU A 124 -4.58 10.01 16.50
C LEU A 124 -5.63 11.12 16.61
N HIS A 125 -5.29 12.26 17.21
CA HIS A 125 -6.26 13.31 17.55
C HIS A 125 -5.89 14.69 16.99
N SER A 126 -4.65 14.88 16.54
CA SER A 126 -4.22 16.14 15.92
C SER A 126 -4.51 16.21 14.43
N GLU A 127 -5.05 17.36 14.00
CA GLU A 127 -5.19 17.71 12.59
C GLU A 127 -3.83 17.65 11.87
N GLY A 128 -3.83 17.13 10.63
CA GLY A 128 -2.58 16.90 9.89
C GLY A 128 -1.93 15.55 10.17
N SER A 129 -2.47 14.74 11.08
CA SER A 129 -2.05 13.35 11.25
C SER A 129 -2.46 12.50 10.04
N PRO A 130 -1.64 11.51 9.62
CA PRO A 130 -2.03 10.59 8.54
C PRO A 130 -3.20 9.67 8.92
N LEU A 131 -3.46 9.49 10.22
CA LEU A 131 -4.53 8.66 10.76
C LEU A 131 -5.16 9.35 11.96
N LEU A 132 -6.49 9.44 11.96
CA LEU A 132 -7.29 9.99 13.06
C LEU A 132 -8.16 8.91 13.69
N LYS A 133 -8.45 9.09 14.98
CA LYS A 133 -9.41 8.30 15.75
C LYS A 133 -10.45 9.22 16.37
N SER A 134 -11.72 8.88 16.13
CA SER A 134 -12.89 9.53 16.69
C SER A 134 -13.81 8.48 17.35
N GLU A 135 -14.91 8.92 17.95
CA GLU A 135 -15.95 8.02 18.47
C GLU A 135 -16.56 7.14 17.36
N SER A 136 -16.65 7.68 16.13
CA SER A 136 -17.17 6.96 14.96
C SER A 136 -16.18 5.97 14.31
N GLY A 137 -14.96 5.86 14.84
CA GLY A 137 -13.92 4.98 14.34
C GLY A 137 -12.70 5.72 13.78
N TYR A 138 -11.94 5.03 12.93
CA TYR A 138 -10.70 5.54 12.34
C TYR A 138 -10.95 6.22 11.00
N SER A 139 -10.11 7.19 10.68
CA SER A 139 -10.08 7.85 9.36
C SER A 139 -8.62 8.05 8.95
N HIS A 140 -8.35 8.03 7.65
CA HIS A 140 -7.01 8.24 7.11
C HIS A 140 -7.01 9.40 6.13
N ALA A 141 -5.85 10.05 5.98
CA ALA A 141 -5.70 11.10 4.97
C ALA A 141 -5.77 10.50 3.55
N THR A 142 -6.57 11.10 2.68
CA THR A 142 -6.73 10.73 1.25
C THR A 142 -6.14 11.77 0.31
N GLU A 143 -6.05 13.01 0.75
CA GLU A 143 -5.45 14.13 0.03
C GLU A 143 -4.76 15.06 1.01
N CYS A 144 -3.75 15.80 0.54
CA CYS A 144 -3.13 16.88 1.30
C CYS A 144 -2.40 17.83 0.34
N MET A 145 -1.97 18.99 0.85
CA MET A 145 -1.01 19.84 0.15
C MET A 145 0.34 19.13 0.06
N ASN A 146 0.82 18.96 -1.17
CA ASN A 146 2.18 18.49 -1.45
C ASN A 146 3.04 19.64 -1.99
N ARG A 147 4.28 19.34 -2.42
CA ARG A 147 5.24 20.35 -2.92
C ARG A 147 4.74 21.19 -4.10
N VAL A 148 3.78 20.68 -4.87
CA VAL A 148 3.30 21.30 -6.11
C VAL A 148 1.91 21.89 -5.90
N ASN A 149 0.99 21.10 -5.35
CA ASN A 149 -0.41 21.48 -5.15
C ASN A 149 -1.10 20.49 -4.19
N GLN A 150 -2.38 20.71 -3.94
CA GLN A 150 -3.24 19.68 -3.34
C GLN A 150 -3.28 18.46 -4.26
N GLY A 151 -3.12 17.28 -3.68
CA GLY A 151 -3.18 16.04 -4.44
C GLY A 151 -3.31 14.80 -3.58
N PRO A 152 -3.38 13.62 -4.21
CA PRO A 152 -3.61 12.37 -3.51
C PRO A 152 -2.55 12.08 -2.45
N HIS A 153 -3.02 11.63 -1.30
CA HIS A 153 -2.23 11.12 -0.19
C HIS A 153 -2.57 9.64 0.04
N GLU A 154 -1.56 8.84 0.32
CA GLU A 154 -1.74 7.42 0.58
C GLU A 154 -1.07 7.01 1.90
N LEU A 155 -1.87 6.44 2.80
CA LEU A 155 -1.37 5.79 4.00
C LEU A 155 -0.89 4.37 3.63
N GLN A 156 0.34 4.03 3.99
CA GLN A 156 0.85 2.67 3.91
C GLN A 156 1.17 2.15 5.31
N ILE A 157 0.63 0.98 5.64
CA ILE A 157 0.66 0.39 6.96
C ILE A 157 1.54 -0.86 6.90
N ALA A 158 2.70 -0.80 7.53
CA ALA A 158 3.54 -1.96 7.78
C ALA A 158 3.06 -2.65 9.05
N ILE A 159 2.51 -3.85 8.94
CA ILE A 159 2.15 -4.66 10.11
C ILE A 159 3.37 -5.54 10.43
N GLU A 160 3.97 -5.37 11.60
CA GLU A 160 4.99 -6.30 12.09
C GLU A 160 4.37 -7.65 12.41
N VAL A 161 5.00 -8.71 11.92
CA VAL A 161 4.50 -10.08 12.05
C VAL A 161 5.61 -11.00 12.47
N ASP A 162 5.30 -11.94 13.38
CA ASP A 162 6.14 -13.10 13.65
C ASP A 162 5.75 -14.25 12.70
N GLU A 163 6.67 -15.16 12.41
CA GLU A 163 6.41 -16.24 11.42
C GLU A 163 5.23 -17.15 11.83
N ASP A 164 4.97 -17.26 13.14
CA ASP A 164 3.86 -18.04 13.70
C ASP A 164 2.51 -17.32 13.66
N ASP A 165 2.48 -15.98 13.56
CA ASP A 165 1.24 -15.20 13.55
C ASP A 165 0.45 -15.37 12.23
N MET A 166 1.11 -15.86 11.17
CA MET A 166 0.64 -15.58 9.81
C MET A 166 -0.31 -16.62 9.22
N LYS A 167 -0.09 -17.90 9.51
CA LYS A 167 -0.96 -18.97 9.00
C LYS A 167 -2.40 -18.87 9.53
N PRO A 168 -2.63 -18.69 10.84
CA PRO A 168 -4.00 -18.56 11.34
C PRO A 168 -4.72 -17.34 10.73
N PHE A 169 -3.99 -16.24 10.55
CA PHE A 169 -4.55 -14.99 10.03
C PHE A 169 -4.82 -15.02 8.51
N PHE A 170 -4.17 -15.93 7.77
CA PHE A 170 -4.37 -16.07 6.32
C PHE A 170 -5.83 -16.33 5.95
N TYR A 171 -6.55 -17.12 6.76
CA TYR A 171 -7.93 -17.50 6.49
C TYR A 171 -8.95 -16.44 6.90
N ASP A 172 -8.55 -15.41 7.64
CA ASP A 172 -9.43 -14.29 8.02
C ASP A 172 -9.57 -13.26 6.88
N PHE A 173 -8.73 -13.34 5.85
CA PHE A 173 -8.77 -12.42 4.73
C PHE A 173 -9.90 -12.74 3.76
N LYS A 174 -10.63 -11.70 3.34
CA LYS A 174 -11.46 -11.74 2.14
C LYS A 174 -10.59 -11.51 0.92
N ILE A 175 -10.62 -12.43 -0.04
CA ILE A 175 -9.92 -12.31 -1.32
C ILE A 175 -10.83 -11.62 -2.34
N CYS A 176 -10.30 -10.63 -3.06
CA CYS A 176 -11.02 -9.90 -4.10
C CYS A 176 -10.13 -9.61 -5.31
N SER A 177 -10.69 -9.69 -6.52
CA SER A 177 -10.07 -9.16 -7.74
C SER A 177 -10.13 -7.63 -7.78
N ASN A 178 -9.15 -7.02 -8.45
CA ASN A 178 -9.04 -5.60 -8.71
C ASN A 178 -8.82 -5.35 -10.20
N ASN A 179 -9.25 -4.19 -10.67
CA ASN A 179 -8.90 -3.69 -11.99
C ASN A 179 -7.40 -3.27 -12.02
N HIS A 180 -6.62 -3.86 -12.91
CA HIS A 180 -5.22 -3.50 -13.17
C HIS A 180 -4.99 -3.23 -14.67
N SER A 181 -6.05 -2.85 -15.39
CA SER A 181 -6.06 -2.78 -16.85
C SER A 181 -5.26 -1.62 -17.42
N GLU A 182 -4.88 -0.61 -16.62
CA GLU A 182 -4.05 0.51 -17.10
C GLU A 182 -2.55 0.27 -16.89
N ALA A 183 -2.16 -0.90 -16.40
CA ALA A 183 -0.78 -1.24 -16.04
C ALA A 183 0.24 -1.19 -17.19
N ASN A 184 -0.18 -1.07 -18.45
CA ASN A 184 0.72 -0.84 -19.58
C ASN A 184 0.26 0.34 -20.46
N SER A 185 -0.48 1.29 -19.90
CA SER A 185 -0.89 2.50 -20.62
C SER A 185 0.35 3.24 -21.14
N ILE A 186 0.30 3.66 -22.41
CA ILE A 186 1.44 4.27 -23.12
C ILE A 186 1.67 5.69 -22.61
N TYR A 187 2.93 6.04 -22.35
CA TYR A 187 3.34 7.40 -22.01
C TYR A 187 3.23 8.31 -23.25
N LYS A 188 2.44 9.39 -23.16
CA LYS A 188 2.22 10.38 -24.25
C LYS A 188 2.85 11.74 -23.96
N GLY A 189 4.02 11.78 -23.30
CA GLY A 189 4.72 13.02 -23.00
C GLY A 189 5.59 13.54 -24.16
N PRO A 190 6.00 14.83 -24.12
CA PRO A 190 6.83 15.45 -25.15
C PRO A 190 8.23 14.84 -25.31
N ASP A 191 8.73 14.14 -24.27
CA ASP A 191 10.00 13.41 -24.27
C ASP A 191 9.82 11.90 -24.53
N ALA A 192 8.79 11.52 -25.29
CA ALA A 192 8.60 10.13 -25.73
C ALA A 192 9.65 9.75 -26.79
N ASP A 193 10.93 9.73 -26.39
CA ASP A 193 12.00 9.13 -27.18
C ASP A 193 11.67 7.65 -27.36
N GLU A 194 11.63 7.21 -28.63
CA GLU A 194 11.25 5.88 -29.10
C GLU A 194 12.01 4.71 -28.44
N ALA A 195 13.05 5.00 -27.65
CA ALA A 195 13.94 4.01 -27.07
C ALA A 195 13.69 3.66 -25.59
N TYR A 196 12.92 4.43 -24.79
CA TYR A 196 13.03 4.29 -23.31
C TYR A 196 11.78 4.16 -22.42
N SER A 197 10.54 4.25 -22.89
CA SER A 197 9.41 3.67 -22.13
C SER A 197 8.13 3.57 -22.95
N THR A 198 7.73 2.35 -23.33
CA THR A 198 6.44 2.12 -24.01
C THR A 198 5.24 2.23 -23.06
N PHE A 199 5.44 2.42 -21.75
CA PHE A 199 4.39 2.47 -20.72
C PHE A 199 4.70 3.51 -19.64
N GLU A 200 3.65 4.05 -19.02
CA GLU A 200 3.75 4.96 -17.87
C GLU A 200 4.35 4.23 -16.67
N SER A 201 5.50 4.70 -16.18
CA SER A 201 6.26 4.02 -15.13
C SER A 201 5.47 3.81 -13.84
N PHE A 202 4.49 4.66 -13.55
CA PHE A 202 3.73 4.69 -12.30
C PHE A 202 2.34 4.01 -12.40
N LYS A 203 2.06 3.23 -13.44
CA LYS A 203 0.80 2.47 -13.56
C LYS A 203 0.89 1.05 -12.98
N CYS A 204 2.08 0.48 -12.81
CA CYS A 204 2.28 -0.74 -12.03
C CYS A 204 3.56 -0.66 -11.18
N TYR A 205 3.43 -0.85 -9.87
CA TYR A 205 4.56 -0.70 -8.95
C TYR A 205 5.66 -1.74 -9.21
N LYS A 206 5.27 -3.01 -9.26
CA LYS A 206 6.19 -4.14 -9.40
C LYS A 206 6.88 -4.11 -10.77
N TYR A 207 6.10 -4.06 -11.85
CA TYR A 207 6.63 -4.23 -13.18
C TYR A 207 7.13 -2.92 -13.80
N ASN A 208 6.32 -1.86 -13.84
CA ASN A 208 6.71 -0.64 -14.53
C ASN A 208 7.69 0.22 -13.71
N THR A 209 7.44 0.41 -12.42
CA THR A 209 8.29 1.28 -11.58
C THR A 209 9.56 0.55 -11.13
N LYS A 210 9.43 -0.60 -10.46
CA LYS A 210 10.57 -1.29 -9.85
C LYS A 210 11.41 -2.06 -10.86
N LEU A 211 10.76 -2.86 -11.71
CA LEU A 211 11.46 -3.73 -12.68
C LEU A 211 11.67 -3.06 -14.06
N LYS A 212 11.10 -1.87 -14.29
CA LYS A 212 11.18 -1.12 -15.55
C LYS A 212 10.83 -1.97 -16.78
N LYS A 213 9.80 -2.81 -16.64
CA LYS A 213 9.33 -3.73 -17.69
C LYS A 213 7.81 -3.74 -17.81
N LYS A 214 7.32 -4.27 -18.94
CA LYS A 214 5.89 -4.45 -19.19
C LYS A 214 5.28 -5.39 -18.14
N CYS A 215 4.10 -5.04 -17.65
CA CYS A 215 3.31 -5.86 -16.76
C CYS A 215 2.66 -7.03 -17.55
N PRO A 216 2.92 -8.30 -17.17
CA PRO A 216 2.30 -9.45 -17.82
C PRO A 216 0.85 -9.69 -17.39
N TYR A 217 0.39 -9.02 -16.31
CA TYR A 217 -0.94 -9.21 -15.71
C TYR A 217 -1.79 -7.94 -15.79
N GLN A 218 -1.82 -7.25 -16.93
CA GLN A 218 -2.70 -6.10 -17.17
C GLN A 218 -4.15 -6.56 -17.34
N TYR A 219 -4.75 -7.04 -16.26
CA TYR A 219 -6.08 -7.62 -16.27
C TYR A 219 -7.14 -6.56 -15.97
N THR A 220 -8.25 -6.62 -16.69
CA THR A 220 -9.49 -6.00 -16.26
C THR A 220 -10.00 -6.69 -15.00
N LEU A 221 -10.96 -6.07 -14.32
CA LEU A 221 -11.59 -6.68 -13.15
C LEU A 221 -12.18 -8.05 -13.48
N ASP A 222 -12.91 -8.17 -14.60
CA ASP A 222 -13.58 -9.41 -15.02
C ASP A 222 -12.59 -10.53 -15.34
N VAL A 223 -11.52 -10.22 -16.10
CA VAL A 223 -10.47 -11.20 -16.41
C VAL A 223 -9.78 -11.69 -15.13
N CYS A 224 -9.53 -10.78 -14.17
CA CYS A 224 -8.95 -11.16 -12.90
C CYS A 224 -9.90 -12.00 -12.05
N GLN A 225 -11.20 -11.70 -12.07
CA GLN A 225 -12.23 -12.46 -11.35
C GLN A 225 -12.32 -13.88 -11.89
N GLU A 226 -12.41 -14.03 -13.21
CA GLU A 226 -12.40 -15.34 -13.88
C GLU A 226 -11.12 -16.12 -13.53
N ALA A 227 -9.96 -15.47 -13.58
CA ALA A 227 -8.70 -16.12 -13.23
C ALA A 227 -8.67 -16.60 -11.77
N LEU A 228 -9.24 -15.85 -10.82
CA LEU A 228 -9.35 -16.29 -9.42
C LEU A 228 -10.23 -17.54 -9.31
N GLU A 229 -11.42 -17.54 -9.92
CA GLU A 229 -12.37 -18.65 -9.85
C GLU A 229 -11.82 -19.97 -10.41
N HIS A 230 -10.86 -19.91 -11.34
CA HIS A 230 -10.22 -21.10 -11.91
C HIS A 230 -9.05 -21.65 -11.08
N ASN A 231 -8.46 -20.86 -10.15
CA ASN A 231 -7.20 -21.20 -9.49
C ASN A 231 -7.29 -21.30 -7.96
N VAL A 232 -8.42 -20.91 -7.37
CA VAL A 232 -8.65 -20.75 -5.92
C VAL A 232 -9.71 -21.73 -5.47
#